data_AF-A0A7S0LFU9-F1
#
_entry.id   AF-A0A7S0LFU9-F1
#
_cell.length_a   1.000
_cell.length_b   1.000
_cell.length_c   1.000
_cell.angle_alpha   90.00
_cell.angle_beta   90.00
_cell.angle_gamma   90.00
#
_symmetry.space_group_name_H-M   'P 1'
#
loop_
_entity.id
_entity.type
_entity.pdbx_description
1 polymer ?
#
loop_
_entity_poly.entity_id
_entity_poly.type
_entity_poly.pdbx_seq_one_letter_code
_entity_poly.pdbx_strand_id
1 'polypeptide(L)'
;RLHGIPPMLGPTGISLLAALVKLPIFDLGLDFSFYVFHRSCHTNRTLYRLVHAEHHTDTGKAYGHLVAWETWDLTFAEIISIAAGYGAGLRLLAFLGVELTLFDLALLFTWTHFVEALGHTAMSWTPIMPWNGAYVALGVDLNVCDHTMHHDKPLSNFGKRSSVFDRLFGTYVPQKIKSVTSRPLALPGSAIAG
;
A
#
# COMPACT_ATOMS: atom_id res chain seq x y z
N ARG A 1 35.42 6.29 -26.27
CA ARG A 1 34.48 7.44 -26.18
C ARG A 1 33.48 7.29 -27.31
N LEU A 2 32.23 6.96 -27.01
CA LEU A 2 31.17 6.89 -28.02
C LEU A 2 30.75 8.31 -28.37
N HIS A 3 31.34 8.88 -29.42
CA HIS A 3 30.96 10.17 -29.98
C HIS A 3 29.78 9.95 -30.93
N GLY A 4 28.61 10.54 -30.64
CA GLY A 4 27.47 10.54 -31.57
C GLY A 4 26.09 10.35 -30.94
N ILE A 5 25.99 10.03 -29.64
CA ILE A 5 24.70 10.03 -28.95
C ILE A 5 24.45 11.46 -28.46
N PRO A 6 23.42 12.18 -28.95
CA PRO A 6 23.06 13.47 -28.36
C PRO A 6 22.83 13.26 -26.86
N PRO A 7 23.23 14.20 -25.98
CA PRO A 7 22.98 14.05 -24.56
C PRO A 7 21.48 13.81 -24.38
N MET A 8 21.10 12.65 -23.86
CA MET A 8 19.74 12.44 -23.42
C MET A 8 19.48 13.50 -22.37
N LEU A 9 18.68 14.51 -22.70
CA LEU A 9 18.22 15.48 -21.72
C LEU A 9 17.48 14.69 -20.64
N GLY A 10 18.08 14.66 -19.46
CA GLY A 10 17.49 14.02 -18.30
C GLY A 10 16.15 14.66 -17.94
N PRO A 11 15.40 14.05 -17.03
CA PRO A 11 14.14 14.61 -16.55
C PRO A 11 14.33 16.03 -16.02
N THR A 12 13.43 16.93 -16.40
CA THR A 12 13.43 18.32 -15.93
C THR A 12 12.64 18.45 -14.64
N GLY A 13 12.79 19.58 -13.93
CA GLY A 13 11.93 19.90 -12.78
C GLY A 13 10.44 19.94 -13.15
N ILE A 14 10.09 20.36 -14.37
CA ILE A 14 8.72 20.34 -14.88
C ILE A 14 8.23 18.90 -15.04
N SER A 15 9.07 18.00 -15.57
CA SER A 15 8.77 16.58 -15.70
C SER A 15 8.51 15.94 -14.33
N LEU A 16 9.28 16.32 -13.30
CA LEU A 16 9.06 15.87 -11.93
C LEU A 16 7.72 16.35 -11.39
N LEU A 17 7.41 17.65 -11.50
CA LEU A 17 6.14 18.22 -11.04
C LEU A 17 4.93 17.59 -11.74
N ALA A 18 5.02 17.37 -13.06
CA ALA A 18 3.98 16.68 -13.81
C ALA A 18 3.76 15.26 -13.28
N ALA A 19 4.83 14.51 -13.00
CA ALA A 19 4.73 13.18 -12.42
C ALA A 19 4.06 13.20 -11.03
N LEU A 20 4.29 14.23 -10.22
CA LEU A 20 3.63 14.36 -8.91
C LEU A 20 2.10 14.47 -9.00
N VAL A 21 1.57 15.04 -10.09
CA VAL A 21 0.11 15.08 -10.34
C VAL A 21 -0.41 13.74 -10.82
N LYS A 22 0.40 12.99 -11.57
CA LYS A 22 0.04 11.65 -12.10
C LYS A 22 -0.03 10.59 -10.99
N LEU A 23 0.84 10.69 -9.97
CA LEU A 23 0.92 9.75 -8.86
C LEU A 23 -0.43 9.49 -8.14
N PRO A 24 -1.17 10.48 -7.62
CA PRO A 24 -2.43 10.22 -6.91
C PRO A 24 -3.53 9.65 -7.81
N ILE A 25 -3.51 9.96 -9.11
CA ILE A 25 -4.44 9.39 -10.09
C ILE A 25 -4.09 7.91 -10.33
N PHE A 26 -2.81 7.63 -10.56
CA PHE A 26 -2.31 6.27 -10.71
C PHE A 26 -2.62 5.42 -9.46
N ASP A 27 -2.33 5.95 -8.28
CA ASP A 27 -2.58 5.30 -6.99
C ASP A 27 -4.06 5.03 -6.77
N LEU A 28 -4.95 5.95 -7.17
CA LEU A 28 -6.39 5.73 -7.06
C LEU A 28 -6.86 4.51 -7.88
N GLY A 29 -6.33 4.34 -9.09
CA GLY A 29 -6.65 3.17 -9.93
C GLY A 29 -6.07 1.87 -9.37
N LEU A 30 -4.84 1.92 -8.85
CA LEU A 30 -4.21 0.78 -8.18
C LEU A 30 -4.98 0.37 -6.93
N ASP A 31 -5.32 1.33 -6.07
CA ASP A 31 -6.04 1.12 -4.81
C ASP A 31 -7.47 0.62 -5.06
N PHE A 32 -8.11 1.03 -6.16
CA PHE A 32 -9.39 0.46 -6.60
C PHE A 32 -9.27 -1.04 -6.91
N SER A 33 -8.29 -1.42 -7.72
CA SER A 33 -8.06 -2.82 -8.06
C SER A 33 -7.77 -3.65 -6.82
N PHE A 34 -6.95 -3.12 -5.91
CA PHE A 34 -6.66 -3.77 -4.64
C PHE A 34 -7.92 -3.94 -3.79
N TYR A 35 -8.70 -2.88 -3.61
CA TYR A 35 -9.96 -2.91 -2.86
C TYR A 35 -10.90 -3.99 -3.38
N VAL A 36 -11.13 -4.04 -4.70
CA VAL A 36 -12.04 -5.02 -5.32
C VAL A 36 -11.53 -6.44 -5.11
N PHE A 37 -10.24 -6.69 -5.37
CA PHE A 37 -9.64 -8.01 -5.19
C PHE A 37 -9.70 -8.45 -3.72
N HIS A 38 -9.26 -7.59 -2.82
CA HIS A 38 -9.17 -7.87 -1.39
C HIS A 38 -10.54 -8.15 -0.78
N ARG A 39 -11.54 -7.30 -1.09
CA ARG A 39 -12.93 -7.54 -0.69
C ARG A 39 -13.49 -8.83 -1.28
N SER A 40 -13.16 -9.16 -2.53
CA SER A 40 -13.59 -10.42 -3.17
C SER A 40 -13.01 -11.64 -2.44
N CYS A 41 -11.73 -11.60 -2.06
CA CYS A 41 -11.10 -12.63 -1.25
C CYS A 41 -11.81 -12.82 0.09
N HIS A 42 -12.21 -11.76 0.77
CA HIS A 42 -12.89 -11.87 2.07
C HIS A 42 -14.37 -12.25 2.01
N THR A 43 -15.05 -11.92 0.92
CA THR A 43 -16.49 -12.22 0.74
C THR A 43 -16.73 -13.58 0.08
N ASN A 44 -15.71 -14.17 -0.56
CA ASN A 44 -15.77 -15.49 -1.17
C ASN A 44 -14.88 -16.50 -0.41
N ARG A 45 -15.50 -17.52 0.19
CA ARG A 45 -14.80 -18.54 0.99
C ARG A 45 -13.71 -19.29 0.21
N THR A 46 -13.91 -19.53 -1.08
CA THR A 46 -12.94 -20.25 -1.93
C THR A 46 -11.72 -19.37 -2.20
N LEU A 47 -11.94 -18.10 -2.59
CA LEU A 47 -10.86 -17.14 -2.80
C LEU A 47 -10.08 -16.90 -1.51
N TYR A 48 -10.77 -16.73 -0.38
CA TYR A 48 -10.12 -16.61 0.93
C TYR A 48 -9.14 -17.77 1.15
N ARG A 49 -9.63 -19.01 1.06
CA ARG A 49 -8.84 -20.20 1.39
C ARG A 49 -7.65 -20.43 0.46
N LEU A 50 -7.82 -20.17 -0.83
CA LEU A 50 -6.81 -20.51 -1.83
C LEU A 50 -5.78 -19.40 -2.06
N VAL A 51 -6.13 -18.15 -1.75
CA VAL A 51 -5.34 -16.98 -2.18
C VAL A 51 -4.98 -16.05 -1.04
N HIS A 52 -5.80 -15.97 0.02
CA HIS A 52 -5.68 -14.87 0.99
C HIS A 52 -5.52 -15.31 2.44
N ALA A 53 -5.84 -16.56 2.76
CA ALA A 53 -5.73 -17.09 4.12
C ALA A 53 -4.28 -17.04 4.62
N GLU A 54 -3.30 -17.33 3.75
CA GLU A 54 -1.87 -17.27 4.05
C GLU A 54 -1.43 -15.85 4.46
N HIS A 55 -1.88 -14.82 3.74
CA HIS A 55 -1.64 -13.42 4.11
C HIS A 55 -2.14 -13.08 5.53
N HIS A 56 -3.23 -13.71 5.99
CA HIS A 56 -3.79 -13.54 7.34
C HIS A 56 -3.12 -14.41 8.41
N THR A 57 -2.17 -15.29 8.05
CA THR A 57 -1.48 -16.15 9.05
C THR A 57 -0.41 -15.43 9.89
N ASP A 58 -0.20 -14.13 9.63
CA ASP A 58 0.55 -13.20 10.49
C ASP A 58 1.99 -13.63 10.80
N THR A 59 2.62 -14.41 9.90
CA THR A 59 3.92 -15.01 10.14
C THR A 59 5.05 -13.98 10.19
N GLY A 60 5.08 -12.94 9.36
CA GLY A 60 6.12 -11.91 9.39
C GLY A 60 5.90 -10.83 10.43
N LYS A 61 4.63 -10.49 10.75
CA LYS A 61 4.27 -9.47 11.76
C LYS A 61 4.68 -9.85 13.18
N ALA A 62 4.77 -11.14 13.49
CA ALA A 62 5.33 -11.63 14.74
C ALA A 62 6.83 -11.34 14.90
N TYR A 63 7.58 -11.14 13.81
CA TYR A 63 9.03 -10.94 13.83
C TYR A 63 9.48 -9.47 13.72
N GLY A 64 8.53 -8.52 13.65
CA GLY A 64 8.76 -7.08 13.77
C GLY A 64 9.57 -6.44 12.64
N HIS A 65 10.87 -6.71 12.56
CA HIS A 65 11.81 -6.13 11.59
C HIS A 65 11.90 -6.92 10.27
N LEU A 66 11.39 -8.16 10.25
CA LEU A 66 11.32 -8.99 9.04
C LEU A 66 10.00 -8.86 8.30
N VAL A 67 9.09 -7.98 8.72
CA VAL A 67 7.80 -7.77 8.03
C VAL A 67 8.01 -7.34 6.57
N ALA A 68 9.06 -6.55 6.30
CA ALA A 68 9.45 -6.19 4.93
C ALA A 68 9.83 -7.40 4.04
N TRP A 69 10.15 -8.57 4.63
CA TRP A 69 10.38 -9.80 3.88
C TRP A 69 9.10 -10.30 3.19
N GLU A 70 7.93 -10.04 3.78
CA GLU A 70 6.63 -10.40 3.17
C GLU A 70 6.39 -9.65 1.85
N THR A 71 7.09 -8.54 1.60
CA THR A 71 7.08 -7.88 0.27
C THR A 71 7.72 -8.74 -0.83
N TRP A 72 8.58 -9.68 -0.44
CA TRP A 72 9.37 -10.51 -1.35
C TRP A 72 8.91 -11.98 -1.40
N ASP A 73 8.04 -12.38 -0.47
CA ASP A 73 7.42 -13.70 -0.40
C ASP A 73 5.96 -13.62 -0.86
N LEU A 74 5.77 -13.56 -2.19
CA LEU A 74 4.47 -13.38 -2.82
C LEU A 74 4.03 -14.64 -3.55
N THR A 75 2.78 -15.03 -3.34
CA THR A 75 2.15 -16.07 -4.15
C THR A 75 1.95 -15.59 -5.60
N PHE A 76 1.82 -16.51 -6.54
CA PHE A 76 1.51 -16.17 -7.94
C PHE A 76 0.22 -15.34 -8.06
N ALA A 77 -0.78 -15.63 -7.24
CA ALA A 77 -2.05 -14.89 -7.25
C ALA A 77 -1.87 -13.43 -6.78
N GLU A 78 -1.02 -13.19 -5.77
CA GLU A 78 -0.67 -11.83 -5.33
C GLU A 78 0.11 -11.08 -6.40
N ILE A 79 1.07 -11.73 -7.07
CA ILE A 79 1.81 -11.13 -8.20
C ILE A 79 0.85 -10.68 -9.31
N ILE A 80 -0.11 -11.53 -9.68
CA ILE A 80 -1.13 -11.18 -10.69
C ILE A 80 -2.04 -10.04 -10.22
N SER A 81 -2.43 -10.04 -8.93
CA SER A 81 -3.23 -8.96 -8.34
C SER A 81 -2.50 -7.62 -8.35
N ILE A 82 -1.21 -7.62 -7.99
CA ILE A 82 -0.34 -6.44 -8.06
C ILE A 82 -0.22 -5.95 -9.50
N ALA A 83 0.04 -6.85 -10.46
CA ALA A 83 0.11 -6.51 -11.88
C ALA A 83 -1.21 -5.92 -12.41
N ALA A 84 -2.35 -6.46 -11.97
CA ALA A 84 -3.67 -5.91 -12.28
C ALA A 84 -3.85 -4.50 -11.70
N GLY A 85 -3.34 -4.25 -10.48
CA GLY A 85 -3.31 -2.92 -9.86
C GLY A 85 -2.51 -1.90 -10.67
N TYR A 86 -1.30 -2.26 -11.11
CA TYR A 86 -0.53 -1.43 -12.05
C TYR A 86 -1.32 -1.14 -13.33
N GLY A 87 -1.94 -2.18 -13.91
CA GLY A 87 -2.79 -2.05 -15.08
C GLY A 87 -3.94 -1.07 -14.86
N ALA A 88 -4.64 -1.15 -13.73
CA ALA A 88 -5.75 -0.27 -13.40
C ALA A 88 -5.32 1.19 -13.25
N GLY A 89 -4.20 1.47 -12.57
CA GLY A 89 -3.64 2.81 -12.46
C GLY A 89 -3.25 3.40 -13.82
N LEU A 90 -2.56 2.62 -14.66
CA LEU A 90 -2.19 3.04 -16.02
C LEU A 90 -3.41 3.27 -16.91
N ARG A 91 -4.43 2.41 -16.79
CA ARG A 91 -5.68 2.56 -17.54
C ARG A 91 -6.47 3.79 -17.13
N LEU A 92 -6.49 4.13 -15.85
CA LEU A 92 -7.13 5.35 -15.37
C LEU A 92 -6.45 6.60 -15.93
N LEU A 93 -5.11 6.64 -15.92
CA LEU A 93 -4.35 7.73 -16.55
C LEU A 93 -4.62 7.82 -18.06
N ALA A 94 -4.62 6.69 -18.76
CA ALA A 94 -4.92 6.65 -20.20
C ALA A 94 -6.36 7.11 -20.51
N PHE A 95 -7.33 6.72 -19.68
CA PHE A 95 -8.73 7.15 -19.81
C PHE A 95 -8.87 8.67 -19.67
N LEU A 96 -8.04 9.30 -18.85
CA LEU A 96 -8.00 10.76 -18.67
C LEU A 96 -7.15 11.49 -19.73
N GLY A 97 -6.64 10.77 -20.75
CA GLY A 97 -5.82 11.34 -21.81
C GLY A 97 -4.42 11.77 -21.34
N VAL A 98 -3.92 11.21 -20.24
CA VAL A 98 -2.59 11.55 -19.71
C VAL A 98 -1.50 10.80 -20.47
N GLU A 99 -0.60 11.54 -21.09
CA GLU A 99 0.59 10.97 -21.73
C GLU A 99 1.66 10.59 -20.69
N LEU A 100 2.26 9.41 -20.90
CA LEU A 100 3.28 8.84 -20.03
C LEU A 100 4.60 8.69 -20.79
N THR A 101 5.63 9.33 -20.24
CA THR A 101 7.02 9.13 -20.63
C THR A 101 7.61 7.95 -19.87
N LEU A 102 8.78 7.46 -20.29
CA LEU A 102 9.54 6.46 -19.53
C LEU A 102 9.89 6.94 -18.11
N PHE A 103 10.13 8.25 -17.94
CA PHE A 103 10.40 8.83 -16.63
C PHE A 103 9.18 8.77 -15.71
N ASP A 104 7.98 9.03 -16.24
CA ASP A 104 6.74 8.88 -15.49
C ASP A 104 6.57 7.44 -15.02
N LEU A 105 6.72 6.46 -15.92
CA LEU A 105 6.60 5.04 -15.58
C LEU A 105 7.60 4.63 -14.50
N ALA A 106 8.86 5.07 -14.62
CA ALA A 106 9.88 4.82 -13.60
C ALA A 106 9.46 5.37 -12.23
N LEU A 107 8.99 6.63 -12.17
CA LEU A 107 8.54 7.23 -10.92
C LEU A 107 7.30 6.54 -10.33
N LEU A 108 6.28 6.26 -11.13
CA LEU A 108 5.05 5.59 -10.68
C LEU A 108 5.34 4.20 -10.07
N PHE A 109 6.22 3.44 -10.72
CA PHE A 109 6.58 2.10 -10.26
C PHE A 109 7.51 2.13 -9.06
N THR A 110 8.55 2.97 -9.05
CA THR A 110 9.42 3.13 -7.88
C THR A 110 8.63 3.62 -6.67
N TRP A 111 7.70 4.56 -6.86
CA TRP A 111 6.79 5.01 -5.81
C TRP A 111 5.98 3.86 -5.23
N THR A 112 5.39 3.03 -6.09
CA THR A 112 4.59 1.89 -5.63
C THR A 112 5.36 0.92 -4.75
N HIS A 113 6.56 0.53 -5.19
CA HIS A 113 7.42 -0.36 -4.41
C HIS A 113 7.88 0.29 -3.12
N PHE A 114 8.17 1.60 -3.15
CA PHE A 114 8.57 2.35 -1.96
C PHE A 114 7.45 2.39 -0.91
N VAL A 115 6.21 2.69 -1.31
CA VAL A 115 5.03 2.66 -0.41
C VAL A 115 4.81 1.27 0.17
N GLU A 116 4.89 0.22 -0.66
CA GLU A 116 4.76 -1.17 -0.18
C GLU A 116 5.80 -1.49 0.89
N ALA A 117 7.08 -1.22 0.60
CA ALA A 117 8.18 -1.49 1.52
C ALA A 117 8.02 -0.73 2.84
N LEU A 118 7.51 0.51 2.82
CA LEU A 118 7.29 1.30 4.03
C LEU A 118 6.13 0.78 4.87
N GLY A 119 5.04 0.31 4.26
CA GLY A 119 3.90 -0.26 4.97
C GLY A 119 4.20 -1.53 5.76
N HIS A 120 5.28 -2.21 5.38
CA HIS A 120 5.84 -3.35 6.08
C HIS A 120 6.92 -2.97 7.12
N THR A 121 6.95 -1.71 7.53
CA THR A 121 7.75 -1.24 8.67
C THR A 121 6.82 -0.66 9.73
N ALA A 122 7.36 -0.23 10.87
CA ALA A 122 6.59 0.53 11.85
C ALA A 122 6.21 1.96 11.37
N MET A 123 6.56 2.33 10.13
CA MET A 123 6.20 3.60 9.50
C MET A 123 4.83 3.49 8.81
N SER A 124 4.16 4.62 8.59
CA SER A 124 2.89 4.67 7.85
C SER A 124 3.01 4.00 6.47
N TRP A 125 1.98 3.24 6.04
CA TRP A 125 1.87 2.69 4.66
C TRP A 125 2.05 3.78 3.62
N THR A 126 1.49 4.96 3.89
CA THR A 126 1.76 6.13 3.06
C THR A 126 2.56 7.14 3.90
N PRO A 127 3.87 7.27 3.72
CA PRO A 127 4.64 8.32 4.39
C PRO A 127 4.06 9.69 3.97
N ILE A 128 4.02 10.64 4.90
CA ILE A 128 3.67 12.03 4.57
C ILE A 128 4.78 12.58 3.68
N MET A 129 4.55 12.50 2.38
CA MET A 129 5.41 13.02 1.34
C MET A 129 4.64 14.07 0.54
N PRO A 130 5.31 15.05 -0.09
CA PRO A 130 4.63 16.14 -0.80
C PRO A 130 3.53 15.69 -1.77
N TRP A 131 3.63 14.48 -2.33
CA TRP A 131 2.69 13.90 -3.29
C TRP A 131 1.59 13.02 -2.67
N ASN A 132 1.69 12.57 -1.42
CA ASN A 132 0.56 11.96 -0.70
C ASN A 132 -0.38 13.03 -0.09
N GLY A 133 0.04 14.29 -0.13
CA GLY A 133 -0.65 15.41 0.51
C GLY A 133 -2.12 15.54 0.09
N ALA A 134 -2.49 15.06 -1.10
CA ALA A 134 -3.88 15.02 -1.53
C ALA A 134 -4.74 14.08 -0.66
N TYR A 135 -4.28 12.86 -0.35
CA TYR A 135 -5.04 11.94 0.50
C TYR A 135 -5.12 12.43 1.95
N VAL A 136 -4.02 12.98 2.47
CA VAL A 136 -3.99 13.56 3.81
C VAL A 136 -4.92 14.77 3.91
N ALA A 137 -4.87 15.69 2.93
CA ALA A 137 -5.73 16.87 2.91
C ALA A 137 -7.23 16.52 2.81
N LEU A 138 -7.55 15.40 2.14
CA LEU A 138 -8.90 14.87 2.03
C LEU A 138 -9.30 13.99 3.23
N GLY A 139 -8.37 13.70 4.16
CA GLY A 139 -8.61 12.82 5.31
C GLY A 139 -8.92 11.38 4.93
N VAL A 140 -8.38 10.92 3.79
CA VAL A 140 -8.58 9.57 3.23
C VAL A 140 -7.29 8.76 3.18
N ASP A 141 -6.21 9.21 3.81
CA ASP A 141 -5.01 8.41 3.98
C ASP A 141 -5.30 7.14 4.81
N LEU A 142 -4.49 6.09 4.60
CA LEU A 142 -4.47 4.89 5.43
C LEU A 142 -3.11 4.76 6.09
N ASN A 143 -3.12 4.37 7.36
CA ASN A 143 -1.93 4.06 8.14
C ASN A 143 -1.88 2.56 8.52
N VAL A 144 -0.78 2.14 9.16
CA VAL A 144 -0.57 0.73 9.55
C VAL A 144 -1.64 0.24 10.50
N CYS A 145 -2.11 1.10 11.39
CA CYS A 145 -3.18 0.76 12.31
C CYS A 145 -4.48 0.46 11.55
N ASP A 146 -4.84 1.22 10.53
CA ASP A 146 -6.06 0.93 9.75
C ASP A 146 -6.00 -0.44 9.06
N HIS A 147 -4.83 -0.84 8.56
CA HIS A 147 -4.58 -2.18 8.04
C HIS A 147 -4.60 -3.24 9.16
N THR A 148 -4.01 -2.98 10.32
CA THR A 148 -4.13 -3.89 11.49
C THR A 148 -5.59 -4.09 11.89
N MET A 149 -6.43 -3.06 11.79
CA MET A 149 -7.87 -3.19 12.05
C MET A 149 -8.55 -4.10 11.03
N HIS A 150 -8.08 -4.14 9.78
CA HIS A 150 -8.56 -5.13 8.82
C HIS A 150 -8.25 -6.57 9.28
N HIS A 151 -7.04 -6.85 9.76
CA HIS A 151 -6.69 -8.17 10.31
C HIS A 151 -7.56 -8.55 11.53
N ASP A 152 -7.89 -7.58 12.38
CA ASP A 152 -8.82 -7.77 13.52
C ASP A 152 -10.30 -7.92 13.09
N LYS A 153 -10.72 -7.22 12.03
CA LYS A 153 -12.08 -7.22 11.48
C LYS A 153 -12.01 -7.43 9.96
N PRO A 154 -11.89 -8.69 9.50
CA PRO A 154 -11.59 -9.03 8.10
C PRO A 154 -12.61 -8.56 7.05
N LEU A 155 -13.78 -8.05 7.47
CA LEU A 155 -14.80 -7.48 6.58
C LEU A 155 -14.79 -5.94 6.54
N SER A 156 -13.65 -5.31 6.85
CA SER A 156 -13.48 -3.85 6.87
C SER A 156 -12.12 -3.42 6.32
N ASN A 157 -11.96 -2.14 5.98
CA ASN A 157 -10.68 -1.52 5.59
C ASN A 157 -9.90 -2.31 4.53
N PHE A 158 -10.52 -2.54 3.37
CA PHE A 158 -9.91 -3.32 2.29
C PHE A 158 -8.88 -2.54 1.47
N GLY A 159 -8.87 -1.21 1.53
CA GLY A 159 -7.91 -0.36 0.84
C GLY A 159 -6.48 -0.60 1.32
N LYS A 160 -5.52 -0.27 0.46
CA LYS A 160 -4.08 -0.41 0.75
C LYS A 160 -3.39 0.93 0.91
N ARG A 161 -3.78 1.91 0.11
CA ARG A 161 -3.16 3.25 0.08
C ARG A 161 -4.07 4.34 0.60
N SER A 162 -5.37 4.19 0.37
CA SER A 162 -6.36 5.16 0.78
C SER A 162 -7.64 4.49 1.28
N SER A 163 -8.38 5.20 2.12
CA SER A 163 -9.70 4.79 2.58
C SER A 163 -10.82 5.26 1.63
N VAL A 164 -10.49 5.75 0.43
CA VAL A 164 -11.46 6.30 -0.52
C VAL A 164 -12.57 5.30 -0.82
N PHE A 165 -12.20 4.08 -1.22
CA PHE A 165 -13.17 3.05 -1.58
C PHE A 165 -13.86 2.44 -0.36
N ASP A 166 -13.15 2.30 0.76
CA ASP A 166 -13.77 1.87 2.01
C ASP A 166 -14.85 2.83 2.49
N ARG A 167 -14.62 4.15 2.36
CA ARG A 167 -15.62 5.16 2.70
C ARG A 167 -16.74 5.18 1.69
N LEU A 168 -16.43 5.08 0.39
CA LEU A 168 -17.43 5.07 -0.69
C LEU A 168 -18.41 3.90 -0.55
N PHE A 169 -17.92 2.72 -0.15
CA PHE A 169 -18.72 1.50 -0.07
C PHE A 169 -19.12 1.12 1.38
N GLY A 170 -18.85 1.98 2.35
CA GLY A 170 -19.25 1.77 3.75
C GLY A 170 -18.53 0.62 4.46
N THR A 171 -17.31 0.30 4.05
CA THR A 171 -16.45 -0.74 4.68
C THR A 171 -15.36 -0.15 5.56
N TYR A 172 -15.29 1.18 5.69
CA TYR A 172 -14.33 1.84 6.57
C TYR A 172 -14.72 1.68 8.05
N VAL A 173 -13.79 1.19 8.85
CA VAL A 173 -13.88 1.10 10.30
C VAL A 173 -12.70 1.85 10.92
N PRO A 174 -12.94 2.96 11.62
CA PRO A 174 -11.87 3.70 12.27
C PRO A 174 -11.29 2.87 13.41
N GLN A 175 -9.97 2.92 13.57
CA GLN A 175 -9.32 2.48 14.79
C GLN A 175 -9.81 3.32 15.97
N LYS A 176 -10.30 2.68 17.03
CA LYS A 176 -10.38 3.35 18.34
C LYS A 176 -8.94 3.47 18.83
N ILE A 177 -8.43 4.70 18.95
CA ILE A 177 -7.17 4.95 19.66
C ILE A 177 -7.32 4.30 21.03
N LYS A 178 -6.69 3.15 21.24
CA LYS A 178 -6.46 2.67 22.61
C LYS A 178 -5.48 3.70 23.18
N SER A 179 -5.93 4.49 24.15
CA SER A 179 -5.02 5.28 24.97
C SER A 179 -3.91 4.33 25.39
N VAL A 180 -2.66 4.66 25.07
CA VAL A 180 -1.50 3.89 25.51
C VAL A 180 -1.39 4.07 27.02
N THR A 181 -2.25 3.40 27.78
CA THR A 181 -1.97 3.07 29.16
C THR A 181 -0.94 1.97 29.08
N SER A 182 0.32 2.39 29.26
CA SER A 182 1.52 1.57 29.40
C SER A 182 1.19 0.19 29.96
N ARG A 183 1.14 -0.81 29.08
CA ARG A 183 1.26 -2.20 29.52
C ARG A 183 2.71 -2.32 30.00
N PRO A 184 2.98 -2.61 31.28
CA PRO A 184 4.36 -2.77 31.73
C PRO A 184 5.00 -3.85 30.89
N LEU A 185 6.19 -3.58 30.38
CA LEU A 185 7.02 -4.59 29.74
C LEU A 185 7.19 -5.72 30.76
N ALA A 186 6.50 -6.84 30.57
CA ALA A 186 6.75 -8.02 31.39
C ALA A 186 8.13 -8.54 30.97
N LEU A 187 9.15 -8.19 31.77
CA LEU A 187 10.47 -8.77 31.64
C LEU A 187 10.34 -10.28 31.88
N PRO A 188 10.81 -11.14 30.97
CA PRO A 188 10.84 -12.58 31.22
C PRO A 188 11.90 -12.83 32.30
N GLY A 189 11.48 -13.08 33.55
CA GLY A 189 12.45 -13.39 34.61
C GLY A 189 12.02 -13.36 36.07
N SER A 190 10.78 -13.08 36.45
CA SER A 190 10.37 -13.12 37.87
C SER A 190 9.53 -14.35 38.21
N ALA A 191 10.14 -15.53 38.10
CA ALA A 191 9.63 -16.74 38.71
C ALA A 191 10.78 -17.54 39.33
N ILE A 192 11.51 -16.90 40.25
CA ILE A 192 12.35 -17.60 41.23
C ILE A 192 12.27 -16.79 42.54
N ALA A 193 12.05 -17.51 43.64
CA ALA A 193 12.05 -17.12 45.06
C ALA A 193 10.70 -16.70 45.67
N GLY A 194 10.20 -17.58 46.55
CA GLY A 194 9.05 -17.37 47.43
C GLY A 194 8.34 -18.67 47.74
#